data_AF-A0A3Q0JGK4-F1
#
_entry.id   AF-A0A3Q0JGK4-F1
#
_cell.length_a   1.000
_cell.length_b   1.000
_cell.length_c   1.000
_cell.angle_alpha   90.00
_cell.angle_beta   90.00
_cell.angle_gamma   90.00
#
_symmetry.space_group_name_H-M   'P 1'
#
loop_
_entity.id
_entity.type
_entity.pdbx_description
1 polymer ?
#
loop_
_entity_poly.entity_id
_entity_poly.type
_entity_poly.pdbx_seq_one_letter_code
_entity_poly.pdbx_strand_id
1 'polypeptide(L)' 'MLSWVKAQTAEYKNVQIDNFSTSWNDGMAFCALIHHFYPHAFDFDKLSPQQRRHNFELAFRVAEEEADLSSILYRTFQY' A
#
# COMPACT_ATOMS: atom_id res chain seq x y z
N MET A 1 7.85 12.90 -9.86
CA MET A 1 6.91 12.29 -8.88
C MET A 1 6.19 11.08 -9.49
N LEU A 2 5.47 11.22 -10.62
CA LEU A 2 4.83 10.07 -11.31
C LEU A 2 5.86 9.02 -11.80
N SER A 3 7.03 9.48 -12.26
CA SER A 3 8.13 8.62 -12.70
C SER A 3 8.71 7.75 -11.58
N TRP A 4 8.76 8.26 -10.35
CA TRP A 4 9.23 7.49 -9.19
C TRP A 4 8.22 6.42 -8.81
N VAL A 5 6.94 6.76 -8.76
CA VAL A 5 5.87 5.78 -8.51
C VAL A 5 5.86 4.69 -9.58
N LYS A 6 5.99 5.05 -10.86
CA LYS A 6 6.12 4.08 -11.96
C LYS A 6 7.33 3.16 -11.79
N ALA A 7 8.46 3.66 -11.28
CA ALA A 7 9.64 2.83 -11.04
C ALA A 7 9.43 1.87 -9.85
N GLN A 8 8.75 2.30 -8.78
CA GLN A 8 8.47 1.45 -7.61
C GLN A 8 7.39 0.40 -7.90
N THR A 9 6.43 0.69 -8.78
CA THR A 9 5.37 -0.25 -9.13
C THR A 9 5.67 -1.07 -10.40
N ALA A 10 6.85 -0.92 -11.01
CA ALA A 10 7.23 -1.61 -12.24
C ALA A 10 7.23 -3.14 -12.11
N GLU A 11 7.39 -3.65 -10.88
CA GLU A 11 7.40 -5.08 -10.57
C GLU A 11 5.98 -5.68 -10.54
N TYR A 12 4.94 -4.85 -10.40
CA TYR A 12 3.54 -5.27 -10.38
C TYR A 12 2.95 -5.21 -11.80
N LYS A 13 2.96 -6.35 -12.50
CA LYS A 13 2.44 -6.49 -13.88
C LYS A 13 1.01 -5.99 -14.08
N ASN A 14 0.20 -5.93 -13.02
CA ASN A 14 -1.22 -5.60 -13.09
C ASN A 14 -1.53 -4.14 -12.71
N VAL A 15 -0.50 -3.31 -12.47
CA VAL A 15 -0.65 -1.93 -11.97
C VAL A 15 0.00 -0.96 -12.95
N GLN A 16 -0.77 -0.47 -13.92
CA GLN A 16 -0.35 0.65 -14.76
C GLN A 16 -0.87 1.97 -14.18
N ILE A 17 0.02 2.70 -13.50
CA ILE A 17 -0.26 4.04 -12.99
C ILE A 17 0.01 5.04 -14.11
N ASP A 18 -0.99 5.27 -14.95
CA ASP A 18 -0.89 6.16 -16.11
C ASP A 18 -1.16 7.62 -15.75
N ASN A 19 -1.86 7.87 -14.64
CA ASN A 19 -2.21 9.22 -14.20
C ASN A 19 -2.32 9.35 -12.68
N PHE A 20 -2.32 10.59 -12.18
CA PHE A 20 -2.56 10.91 -10.76
C PHE A 20 -4.07 10.99 -10.41
N SER A 21 -4.97 10.55 -11.29
CA SER A 21 -6.42 10.70 -11.11
C SER A 21 -7.17 9.37 -11.04
N THR A 22 -7.28 8.63 -12.14
CA THR A 22 -8.05 7.38 -12.17
C THR A 22 -7.27 6.19 -11.61
N SER A 23 -5.94 6.15 -11.78
CA SER A 23 -5.09 5.06 -11.26
C SER A 23 -4.98 5.03 -9.74
N TRP A 24 -5.41 6.09 -9.05
CA TRP A 24 -5.46 6.16 -7.59
C TRP A 24 -6.89 5.99 -7.05
N ASN A 25 -7.89 6.09 -7.92
CA ASN A 25 -9.30 6.11 -7.52
C ASN A 25 -9.80 4.72 -7.11
N ASP A 26 -9.15 3.64 -7.54
CA ASP A 26 -9.50 2.26 -7.17
C ASP A 26 -8.75 1.73 -5.93
N GLY A 27 -7.85 2.53 -5.35
CA GLY A 27 -7.05 2.15 -4.18
C GLY A 27 -5.88 1.21 -4.50
N MET A 28 -5.73 0.71 -5.73
CA MET A 28 -4.68 -0.24 -6.09
C MET A 28 -3.29 0.39 -6.04
N ALA A 29 -3.15 1.65 -6.43
CA ALA A 29 -1.88 2.37 -6.32
C ALA A 29 -1.40 2.52 -4.86
N PHE A 30 -2.33 2.74 -3.91
CA PHE A 30 -1.99 2.79 -2.49
C PHE A 30 -1.56 1.43 -1.97
N CYS A 31 -2.31 0.37 -2.30
CA CYS A 31 -1.94 -0.99 -1.93
C CYS A 31 -0.57 -1.39 -2.53
N ALA A 32 -0.28 -1.04 -3.78
CA ALA A 32 0.98 -1.38 -4.42
C ALA A 32 2.16 -0.68 -3.73
N LEU A 33 1.97 0.57 -3.33
CA LEU A 33 2.98 1.35 -2.62
C LEU A 33 3.25 0.77 -1.23
N ILE A 34 2.20 0.45 -0.47
CA ILE A 34 2.36 -0.14 0.87
C ILE A 34 2.99 -1.52 0.77
N HIS A 35 2.55 -2.36 -0.18
CA HIS A 35 3.13 -3.67 -0.41
C HIS A 35 4.59 -3.60 -0.87
N HIS A 36 4.99 -2.54 -1.58
CA HIS A 36 6.40 -2.33 -1.91
C HIS A 36 7.27 -2.11 -0.66
N PHE A 37 6.79 -1.36 0.33
CA PHE A 37 7.50 -1.15 1.60
C PHE A 37 7.34 -2.32 2.59
N TYR A 38 6.17 -2.96 2.58
CA TYR A 38 5.77 -4.04 3.48
C TYR A 38 5.16 -5.20 2.68
N PRO A 39 5.99 -5.97 1.94
CA PRO A 39 5.50 -7.07 1.09
C PRO A 39 4.89 -8.23 1.88
N HIS A 40 5.06 -8.24 3.20
CA HIS A 40 4.48 -9.26 4.08
C HIS A 40 3.15 -8.86 4.71
N ALA A 41 2.71 -7.60 4.55
CA ALA A 41 1.53 -7.09 5.24
C ALA A 41 0.21 -7.64 4.65
N PHE A 42 0.15 -7.91 3.35
CA PHE A 42 -1.01 -8.50 2.67
C PHE A 42 -0.62 -9.08 1.31
N ASP A 43 -1.52 -9.85 0.70
CA ASP A 43 -1.31 -10.47 -0.61
C ASP A 43 -1.85 -9.57 -1.72
N PHE A 44 -0.96 -8.87 -2.41
CA PHE A 44 -1.33 -7.93 -3.47
C PHE A 44 -2.01 -8.62 -4.67
N ASP A 45 -1.62 -9.86 -5.00
CA ASP A 45 -2.15 -10.57 -6.17
C ASP A 45 -3.63 -10.97 -6.01
N LYS A 46 -4.15 -10.96 -4.78
CA LYS A 46 -5.57 -11.20 -4.49
C LYS A 46 -6.43 -9.94 -4.59
N LEU A 47 -5.82 -8.76 -4.70
CA LEU A 47 -6.57 -7.51 -4.77
C LEU A 47 -7.11 -7.26 -6.17
N SER A 48 -8.28 -6.65 -6.22
CA SER A 48 -8.96 -6.29 -7.46
C SER A 48 -9.28 -4.79 -7.49
N PRO A 49 -9.08 -4.11 -8.63
CA PRO A 49 -9.49 -2.71 -8.82
C PRO A 49 -11.01 -2.50 -8.72
N GLN A 50 -11.83 -3.55 -8.84
CA GLN A 50 -13.28 -3.45 -8.65
C GLN A 50 -13.65 -3.25 -7.17
N GLN A 51 -12.79 -3.66 -6.24
CA GLN A 51 -13.04 -3.60 -4.80
C GLN A 51 -12.48 -2.34 -4.16
N ARG A 52 -12.75 -1.18 -4.77
CA ARG A 52 -12.23 0.15 -4.34
C ARG A 52 -12.23 0.34 -2.82
N ARG A 53 -13.41 0.16 -2.19
CA ARG A 53 -13.58 0.40 -0.76
C ARG A 53 -12.67 -0.50 0.07
N HIS A 54 -12.60 -1.78 -0.28
CA HIS A 54 -11.75 -2.75 0.39
C HIS A 54 -10.27 -2.40 0.25
N ASN A 55 -9.84 -1.98 -0.95
CA ASN A 55 -8.45 -1.60 -1.20
C ASN A 55 -8.04 -0.40 -0.33
N PHE A 56 -8.89 0.63 -0.23
CA PHE A 56 -8.62 1.76 0.66
C PHE A 56 -8.60 1.34 2.13
N GLU A 57 -9.60 0.59 2.59
CA GLU A 57 -9.65 0.13 3.99
C GLU A 57 -8.42 -0.72 4.35
N LEU A 58 -7.97 -1.61 3.45
CA LEU A 58 -6.77 -2.42 3.65
C LEU A 58 -5.51 -1.55 3.69
N ALA A 59 -5.36 -0.63 2.74
CA ALA A 59 -4.21 0.26 2.69
C ALA A 59 -4.11 1.11 3.96
N PHE A 60 -5.20 1.72 4.40
CA PHE A 60 -5.18 2.52 5.63
C PHE A 60 -4.91 1.67 6.87
N ARG A 61 -5.56 0.50 7.01
CA ARG A 61 -5.35 -0.39 8.15
C ARG A 61 -3.88 -0.82 8.26
N VAL A 62 -3.28 -1.25 7.16
CA VAL A 62 -1.88 -1.69 7.14
C VAL A 62 -0.93 -0.54 7.40
N ALA A 63 -1.21 0.64 6.82
CA ALA A 63 -0.42 1.83 7.10
C ALA A 63 -0.47 2.21 8.59
N GLU A 64 -1.63 2.10 9.24
CA GLU A 64 -1.78 2.29 10.68
C GLU A 64 -1.03 1.22 11.47
N GLU A 65 -1.26 -0.07 11.18
CA GLU A 65 -0.60 -1.19 11.89
C GLU A 65 0.94 -1.10 11.82
N GLU A 66 1.51 -0.84 10.64
CA GLU A 66 2.96 -0.72 10.46
C GLU A 66 3.53 0.61 10.99
N ALA A 67 2.76 1.71 10.94
CA ALA A 67 3.19 2.98 11.53
C ALA A 67 3.09 2.99 13.07
N ASP A 68 2.16 2.23 13.65
CA ASP A 68 1.89 2.21 15.09
C ASP A 68 2.72 1.17 15.86
N LEU A 69 3.44 0.27 15.18
CA LEU A 69 4.49 -0.57 15.78
C LEU A 69 5.64 0.26 16.40
N SER A 70 5.80 1.52 15.99
CA SER A 70 6.65 2.51 16.67
C SER A 70 6.26 2.67 18.16
N SER A 71 4.97 2.67 18.48
CA SER A 71 4.46 2.89 19.84
C SER A 71 4.72 1.69 20.77
N ILE A 72 4.68 0.47 20.23
CA ILE A 72 4.85 -0.75 21.02
C ILE A 72 6.33 -0.97 21.40
N LEU A 73 7.26 -0.65 20.50
CA LEU A 73 8.69 -0.73 20.81
C LEU A 73 9.10 0.31 21.86
N TYR A 74 8.55 1.53 21.82
CA TYR A 74 8.80 2.54 22.87
C TYR A 74 8.34 2.10 24.27
N ARG A 75 7.25 1.30 24.36
CA ARG A 75 6.73 0.81 25.64
C ARG A 75 7.48 -0.41 26.18
N THR A 76 8.14 -1.17 25.31
CA THR A 76 8.77 -2.45 25.67
C THR A 76 10.24 -2.32 26.12
N PHE A 77 10.90 -1.18 25.86
CA PHE A 77 12.28 -0.90 26.30
C PHE A 77 12.40 0.06 27.51
N GLN A 78 11.32 0.27 28.27
CA GLN A 78 11.37 0.98 29.56
C GLN A 78 11.29 0.07 30.80
N TYR A 79 11.58 -1.23 30.64
CA TYR A 79 11.73 -2.18 31.75
C TYR A 79 13.12 -2.79 31.77
#